data_AF-A0A9X9BGY3-F1
#
_entry.id   AF-A0A9X9BGY3-F1
#
_cell.length_a   1.000
_cell.length_b   1.000
_cell.length_c   1.000
_cell.angle_alpha   90.00
_cell.angle_beta   90.00
_cell.angle_gamma   90.00
#
_symmetry.space_group_name_H-M   'P 1'
#
loop_
_entity.id
_entity.type
_entity.pdbx_description
1 polymer ?
#
loop_
_entity_poly.entity_id
_entity_poly.type
_entity_poly.pdbx_seq_one_letter_code
_entity_poly.pdbx_strand_id
1 'polypeptide(L)'
;MADFIRAWDGQLVTHIGTGKYRAARSGASEQFFWSGSKKASSRTFTLWIEPVITLGVLARLHFDFGWPREHIGTQSAGDWAFDVIVTKNPDSMDEYIACEVKKSRKEIDLLAEYMKHFAWNPHELHDEKNASKNAFKKVAALRKRKPPFLWLVGPDRYEQAFRVDYEDGGRITMAAMPLEALNYQHFEMGRT
;
A
#
# COMPACT_ATOMS: atom_id res chain seq x y z
N MET A 1 14.15 0.38 9.10
CA MET A 1 15.34 -0.35 8.59
C MET A 1 15.28 -1.84 8.89
N ALA A 2 15.01 -2.24 10.15
CA ALA A 2 14.89 -3.66 10.51
C ALA A 2 13.84 -4.42 9.67
N ASP A 3 12.67 -3.82 9.44
CA ASP A 3 11.59 -4.49 8.69
C ASP A 3 11.94 -4.77 7.21
N PHE A 4 12.79 -3.93 6.58
CA PHE A 4 13.28 -4.21 5.23
C PHE A 4 14.15 -5.47 5.19
N ILE A 5 15.09 -5.59 6.13
CA ILE A 5 15.98 -6.76 6.23
C ILE A 5 15.15 -8.01 6.56
N ARG A 6 14.15 -7.90 7.44
CA ARG A 6 13.20 -8.99 7.69
C ARG A 6 12.50 -9.44 6.41
N ALA A 7 12.04 -8.53 5.56
CA ALA A 7 11.39 -8.88 4.29
C ALA A 7 12.32 -9.65 3.36
N TRP A 8 13.59 -9.23 3.33
CA TRP A 8 14.65 -9.86 2.55
C TRP A 8 14.94 -11.27 3.04
N ASP A 9 15.22 -11.42 4.33
CA ASP A 9 15.58 -12.70 4.95
C ASP A 9 14.39 -13.68 4.93
N GLY A 10 13.16 -13.16 5.05
CA GLY A 10 11.91 -13.90 4.89
C GLY A 10 11.58 -14.30 3.46
N GLN A 11 12.42 -13.94 2.47
CA GLN A 11 12.21 -14.22 1.05
C GLN A 11 10.84 -13.75 0.53
N LEU A 12 10.33 -12.64 1.09
CA LEU A 12 9.04 -12.07 0.68
C LEU A 12 9.13 -11.40 -0.69
N VAL A 13 10.35 -11.06 -1.11
CA VAL A 13 10.67 -10.51 -2.42
C VAL A 13 11.81 -11.26 -3.09
N THR A 14 11.80 -11.28 -4.42
CA THR A 14 12.90 -11.80 -5.24
C THR A 14 13.59 -10.65 -5.96
N HIS A 15 14.92 -10.60 -5.92
CA HIS A 15 15.70 -9.68 -6.75
C HIS A 15 15.70 -10.15 -8.20
N ILE A 16 15.29 -9.28 -9.12
CA ILE A 16 15.17 -9.59 -10.56
C ILE A 16 16.21 -8.84 -11.42
N GLY A 17 17.20 -8.21 -10.78
CA GLY A 17 18.28 -7.47 -11.45
C GLY A 17 18.02 -5.96 -11.55
N THR A 18 19.08 -5.19 -11.85
CA THR A 18 19.03 -3.71 -12.01
C THR A 18 18.43 -2.94 -10.81
N GLY A 19 18.57 -3.48 -9.59
CA GLY A 19 18.00 -2.87 -8.39
C GLY A 19 16.46 -2.96 -8.33
N LYS A 20 15.88 -3.93 -9.05
CA LYS A 20 14.46 -4.22 -9.06
C LYS A 20 14.12 -5.48 -8.29
N TYR A 21 12.96 -5.45 -7.64
CA TYR A 21 12.49 -6.49 -6.74
C TYR A 21 11.02 -6.79 -7.01
N ARG A 22 10.59 -8.03 -6.76
CA ARG A 22 9.22 -8.46 -7.01
C ARG A 22 8.71 -9.27 -5.82
N ALA A 23 7.56 -8.86 -5.26
CA ALA A 23 6.84 -9.63 -4.25
C ALA A 23 6.15 -10.86 -4.87
N ALA A 24 5.77 -11.82 -4.04
CA ALA A 24 5.11 -13.06 -4.48
C ALA A 24 3.86 -12.80 -5.34
N ARG A 25 3.03 -11.84 -4.93
CA ARG A 25 1.89 -11.34 -5.69
C ARG A 25 2.18 -9.92 -6.15
N SER A 26 2.63 -9.72 -7.38
CA SER A 26 2.86 -8.35 -7.86
C SER A 26 2.54 -8.17 -9.32
N GLY A 27 1.81 -7.10 -9.63
CA GLY A 27 1.54 -6.67 -10.99
C GLY A 27 2.78 -6.10 -11.69
N ALA A 28 3.76 -5.58 -10.94
CA ALA A 28 5.03 -5.13 -11.51
C ALA A 28 6.22 -5.32 -10.55
N SER A 29 7.31 -4.58 -10.77
CA SER A 29 8.54 -4.66 -9.98
C SER A 29 8.82 -3.33 -9.30
N GLU A 30 9.24 -3.37 -8.05
CA GLU A 30 9.69 -2.21 -7.28
C GLU A 30 11.15 -1.90 -7.60
N GLN A 31 11.50 -0.62 -7.75
CA GLN A 31 12.88 -0.18 -8.04
C GLN A 31 13.42 0.68 -6.89
N PHE A 32 14.52 0.27 -6.27
CA PHE A 32 15.08 1.01 -5.13
C PHE A 32 16.03 2.12 -5.54
N PHE A 33 16.73 1.94 -6.66
CA PHE A 33 17.77 2.86 -7.09
C PHE A 33 17.54 3.32 -8.52
N TRP A 34 17.59 4.63 -8.71
CA TRP A 34 17.71 5.23 -10.02
C TRP A 34 19.18 5.55 -10.28
N SER A 35 19.75 4.95 -11.33
CA SER A 35 21.09 5.30 -11.78
C SER A 35 21.03 6.52 -12.69
N GLY A 36 21.92 7.48 -12.46
CA GLY A 36 22.14 8.62 -13.34
C GLY A 36 22.64 8.21 -14.74
N SER A 37 22.89 9.21 -15.58
CA SER A 37 23.24 9.03 -16.99
C SER A 37 24.30 7.96 -17.23
N LYS A 38 24.04 7.08 -18.22
CA LYS A 38 24.99 6.03 -18.61
C LYS A 38 26.34 6.57 -19.10
N LYS A 39 26.37 7.83 -19.55
CA LYS A 39 27.53 8.53 -20.14
C LYS A 39 28.47 9.17 -19.10
N ALA A 40 28.05 9.31 -17.85
CA ALA A 40 28.88 9.88 -16.80
C ALA A 40 29.89 8.85 -16.27
N SER A 41 31.15 9.26 -16.10
CA SER A 41 32.14 8.52 -15.32
C SER A 41 31.97 8.88 -13.84
N SER A 42 31.59 7.88 -13.03
CA SER A 42 30.81 7.97 -11.79
C SER A 42 29.32 8.30 -12.03
N ARG A 43 28.46 7.32 -11.74
CA ARG A 43 27.00 7.52 -11.82
C ARG A 43 26.49 7.88 -10.43
N THR A 44 25.71 8.94 -10.36
CA THR A 44 24.91 9.20 -9.17
C THR A 44 23.84 8.13 -9.03
N PHE A 45 23.49 7.80 -7.78
CA PHE A 45 22.35 6.95 -7.47
C PHE A 45 21.42 7.70 -6.54
N THR A 46 20.13 7.66 -6.86
CA THR A 46 19.08 8.18 -5.98
C THR A 46 18.32 7.00 -5.40
N LEU A 47 18.26 6.94 -4.06
CA LEU A 47 17.42 6.00 -3.35
C LEU A 47 15.97 6.47 -3.40
N TRP A 48 15.08 5.59 -3.83
CA TRP A 48 13.64 5.78 -3.69
C TRP A 48 13.17 5.09 -2.41
N ILE A 49 12.82 5.90 -1.40
CA ILE A 49 12.56 5.39 -0.04
C ILE A 49 11.21 4.67 0.09
N GLU A 50 10.19 5.04 -0.69
CA GLU A 50 8.87 4.40 -0.62
C GLU A 50 8.96 2.89 -0.87
N PRO A 51 9.62 2.40 -1.93
CA PRO A 51 9.88 0.96 -2.10
C PRO A 51 10.57 0.27 -0.91
N VAL A 52 11.46 0.96 -0.18
CA VAL A 52 12.09 0.40 1.04
C VAL A 52 11.06 0.24 2.16
N ILE A 53 10.17 1.22 2.32
CA ILE A 53 9.07 1.17 3.27
C ILE A 53 8.06 0.08 2.85
N THR A 54 7.70 -0.01 1.57
CA THR A 54 6.85 -1.05 0.97
C THR A 54 7.33 -2.45 1.36
N LEU A 55 8.63 -2.75 1.24
CA LEU A 55 9.15 -4.04 1.70
C LEU A 55 9.00 -4.24 3.20
N GLY A 56 9.25 -3.19 4.00
CA GLY A 56 8.99 -3.24 5.44
C GLY A 56 7.53 -3.57 5.75
N VAL A 57 6.58 -3.04 4.98
CA VAL A 57 5.15 -3.37 5.09
C VAL A 57 4.90 -4.85 4.81
N LEU A 58 5.52 -5.44 3.77
CA LEU A 58 5.40 -6.87 3.48
C LEU A 58 5.88 -7.73 4.67
N ALA A 59 7.02 -7.38 5.27
CA ALA A 59 7.53 -8.07 6.46
C ALA A 59 6.54 -8.01 7.62
N ARG A 60 5.91 -6.86 7.83
CA ARG A 60 4.96 -6.69 8.93
C ARG A 60 3.68 -7.47 8.70
N LEU A 61 3.13 -7.43 7.49
CA LEU A 61 1.98 -8.25 7.13
C LEU A 61 2.27 -9.73 7.42
N HIS A 62 3.45 -10.20 7.01
CA HIS A 62 3.81 -11.61 7.17
C HIS A 62 4.12 -12.00 8.62
N PHE A 63 5.08 -11.32 9.25
CA PHE A 63 5.63 -11.73 10.53
C PHE A 63 4.90 -11.15 11.74
N ASP A 64 4.37 -9.93 11.65
CA ASP A 64 3.70 -9.27 12.77
C ASP A 64 2.18 -9.55 12.74
N PHE A 65 1.58 -9.55 11.54
CA PHE A 65 0.14 -9.75 11.36
C PHE A 65 -0.25 -11.16 10.90
N GLY A 66 0.73 -12.03 10.67
CA GLY A 66 0.53 -13.45 10.39
C GLY A 66 -0.05 -13.78 9.01
N TRP A 67 -0.04 -12.84 8.06
CA TRP A 67 -0.54 -13.12 6.72
C TRP A 67 0.39 -14.06 5.96
N PRO A 68 -0.13 -15.12 5.31
CA PRO A 68 0.71 -15.97 4.48
C PRO A 68 1.24 -15.21 3.26
N ARG A 69 2.44 -15.58 2.80
CA ARG A 69 3.16 -14.89 1.71
C ARG A 69 2.34 -14.80 0.43
N GLU A 70 1.60 -15.85 0.12
CA GLU A 70 0.77 -16.00 -1.08
C GLU A 70 -0.45 -15.06 -1.10
N HIS A 71 -0.81 -14.48 0.05
CA HIS A 71 -1.88 -13.49 0.17
C HIS A 71 -1.39 -12.05 0.08
N ILE A 72 -0.07 -11.81 0.15
CA ILE A 72 0.50 -10.47 0.25
C ILE A 72 1.17 -10.09 -1.07
N GLY A 73 0.93 -8.85 -1.50
CA GLY A 73 1.42 -8.36 -2.76
C GLY A 73 1.76 -6.89 -2.82
N THR A 74 2.37 -6.49 -3.95
CA THR A 74 2.66 -5.10 -4.29
C THR A 74 1.94 -4.70 -5.56
N GLN A 75 1.62 -3.40 -5.67
CA GLN A 75 1.02 -2.76 -6.84
C GLN A 75 -0.28 -3.42 -7.30
N SER A 76 -1.39 -2.90 -6.80
CA SER A 76 -2.74 -3.38 -7.14
C SER A 76 -2.96 -3.56 -8.65
N ALA A 77 -3.67 -4.60 -9.06
CA ALA A 77 -3.82 -4.95 -10.48
C ALA A 77 -4.47 -3.84 -11.32
N GLY A 78 -3.97 -3.66 -12.55
CA GLY A 78 -4.57 -2.81 -13.58
C GLY A 78 -4.19 -1.32 -13.54
N ASP A 79 -4.24 -0.67 -12.37
CA ASP A 79 -4.02 0.79 -12.26
C ASP A 79 -2.98 1.20 -11.21
N TRP A 80 -2.41 0.24 -10.47
CA TRP A 80 -1.44 0.48 -9.39
C TRP A 80 -1.90 1.57 -8.40
N ALA A 81 -3.19 1.61 -8.08
CA ALA A 81 -3.77 2.55 -7.14
C ALA A 81 -3.17 2.47 -5.72
N PHE A 82 -2.70 1.29 -5.30
CA PHE A 82 -2.12 1.06 -3.98
C PHE A 82 -0.78 0.32 -4.08
N ASP A 83 0.18 0.71 -3.25
CA ASP A 83 1.55 0.18 -3.23
C ASP A 83 1.62 -1.25 -2.71
N VAL A 84 0.80 -1.60 -1.72
CA VAL A 84 0.73 -2.93 -1.10
C VAL A 84 -0.73 -3.39 -1.06
N ILE A 85 -0.94 -4.68 -1.29
CA ILE A 85 -2.26 -5.32 -1.20
C ILE A 85 -2.18 -6.60 -0.38
N VAL A 86 -3.29 -6.95 0.23
CA VAL A 86 -3.55 -8.29 0.77
C VAL A 86 -4.82 -8.82 0.15
N THR A 87 -4.89 -10.09 -0.24
CA THR A 87 -6.07 -10.70 -0.88
C THR A 87 -6.66 -11.81 0.00
N LYS A 88 -7.97 -12.06 -0.09
CA LYS A 88 -8.62 -13.20 0.61
C LYS A 88 -8.37 -14.54 -0.05
N ASN A 89 -8.19 -14.51 -1.37
CA ASN A 89 -7.93 -15.65 -2.22
C ASN A 89 -6.58 -15.42 -2.89
N PRO A 90 -5.58 -16.31 -2.71
CA PRO A 90 -4.27 -16.16 -3.32
C PRO A 90 -4.32 -16.22 -4.85
N ASP A 91 -5.44 -16.64 -5.46
CA ASP A 91 -5.61 -16.61 -6.92
C ASP A 91 -6.27 -15.31 -7.42
N SER A 92 -6.87 -14.52 -6.52
CA SER A 92 -7.49 -13.22 -6.85
C SER A 92 -6.52 -12.06 -6.65
N MET A 93 -6.80 -10.93 -7.32
CA MET A 93 -6.15 -9.63 -7.08
C MET A 93 -7.10 -8.64 -6.38
N ASP A 94 -8.27 -9.10 -5.93
CA ASP A 94 -9.22 -8.28 -5.17
C ASP A 94 -8.64 -7.99 -3.79
N GLU A 95 -8.48 -6.71 -3.49
CA GLU A 95 -7.86 -6.28 -2.24
C GLU A 95 -8.82 -6.50 -1.07
N TYR A 96 -8.33 -7.19 -0.05
CA TYR A 96 -8.90 -7.22 1.28
C TYR A 96 -8.34 -6.09 2.15
N ILE A 97 -7.03 -5.86 2.06
CA ILE A 97 -6.37 -4.70 2.64
C ILE A 97 -5.73 -3.94 1.49
N ALA A 98 -6.15 -2.69 1.28
CA ALA A 98 -5.47 -1.76 0.41
C ALA A 98 -4.47 -0.94 1.23
N CYS A 99 -3.21 -0.87 0.81
CA CYS A 99 -2.18 -0.18 1.56
C CYS A 99 -1.39 0.80 0.70
N GLU A 100 -1.27 2.03 1.19
CA GLU A 100 -0.49 3.09 0.55
C GLU A 100 0.70 3.49 1.42
N VAL A 101 1.84 3.69 0.77
CA VAL A 101 3.09 4.09 1.42
C VAL A 101 3.43 5.52 1.04
N LYS A 102 3.93 6.31 2.00
CA LYS A 102 4.51 7.64 1.74
C LYS A 102 5.83 7.82 2.46
N LYS A 103 6.70 8.66 1.90
CA LYS A 103 8.04 8.93 2.45
C LYS A 103 8.03 9.85 3.69
N SER A 104 6.91 10.47 4.04
CA SER A 104 6.83 11.38 5.18
C SER A 104 5.49 11.30 5.92
N ARG A 105 5.51 11.62 7.23
CA ARG A 105 4.29 11.69 8.06
C ARG A 105 3.30 12.71 7.52
N LYS A 106 3.79 13.88 7.10
CA LYS A 106 2.97 14.96 6.51
C LYS A 106 2.22 14.50 5.26
N GLU A 107 2.84 13.67 4.42
CA GLU A 107 2.15 13.13 3.24
C GLU A 107 1.07 12.11 3.61
N ILE A 108 1.27 11.32 4.68
CA ILE A 108 0.22 10.42 5.20
C ILE A 108 -0.97 11.22 5.73
N ASP A 109 -0.71 12.25 6.53
CA ASP A 109 -1.76 13.10 7.10
C ASP A 109 -2.58 13.79 6.02
N LEU A 110 -1.90 14.41 5.07
CA LEU A 110 -2.53 15.10 3.95
C LEU A 110 -3.31 14.13 3.05
N LEU A 111 -2.76 12.92 2.82
CA LEU A 111 -3.46 11.90 2.06
C LEU A 111 -4.73 11.44 2.79
N ALA A 112 -4.65 11.16 4.09
CA ALA A 112 -5.79 10.74 4.89
C ALA A 112 -6.90 11.81 4.90
N GLU A 113 -6.52 13.09 5.02
CA GLU A 113 -7.44 14.23 4.96
C GLU A 113 -8.17 14.29 3.61
N TYR A 114 -7.44 14.32 2.49
CA TYR A 114 -8.07 14.36 1.17
C TYR A 114 -8.88 13.10 0.87
N MET A 115 -8.43 11.91 1.29
CA MET A 115 -9.19 10.69 1.08
C MET A 115 -10.51 10.72 1.86
N LYS A 116 -10.53 11.17 3.11
CA LYS A 116 -11.77 11.34 3.89
C LYS A 116 -12.71 12.36 3.24
N HIS A 117 -12.16 13.47 2.76
CA HIS A 117 -12.93 14.49 2.05
C HIS A 117 -13.61 13.94 0.80
N PHE A 118 -12.85 13.33 -0.11
CA PHE A 118 -13.42 12.76 -1.33
C PHE A 118 -14.28 11.53 -1.07
N ALA A 119 -14.02 10.75 -0.01
CA ALA A 119 -14.84 9.63 0.41
C ALA A 119 -16.25 10.10 0.81
N TRP A 120 -16.33 11.20 1.57
CA TRP A 120 -17.58 11.82 2.00
C TRP A 120 -18.33 12.53 0.86
N ASN A 121 -17.60 13.15 -0.05
CA ASN A 121 -18.11 13.99 -1.15
C ASN A 121 -17.87 13.34 -2.53
N PRO A 122 -18.65 12.31 -2.93
CA PRO A 122 -18.37 11.51 -4.13
C PRO A 122 -18.47 12.25 -5.48
N HIS A 123 -19.19 13.37 -5.52
CA HIS A 123 -19.38 14.18 -6.73
C HIS A 123 -18.39 15.33 -6.85
N GLU A 124 -17.57 15.56 -5.82
CA GLU A 124 -16.61 16.64 -5.83
C GLU A 124 -15.42 16.30 -6.72
N LEU A 125 -14.96 17.29 -7.49
CA LEU A 125 -13.79 17.15 -8.34
C LEU A 125 -12.53 17.51 -7.56
N HIS A 126 -11.42 16.87 -7.91
CA HIS A 126 -10.13 17.23 -7.36
C HIS A 126 -9.65 18.58 -7.89
N ASP A 127 -8.94 19.33 -7.04
CA ASP A 127 -8.20 20.53 -7.48
C ASP A 127 -6.93 20.14 -8.29
N GLU A 128 -6.20 21.14 -8.78
CA GLU A 128 -5.03 20.86 -9.62
C GLU A 128 -3.83 20.27 -8.85
N LYS A 129 -3.86 20.24 -7.51
CA LYS A 129 -2.73 19.79 -6.70
C LYS A 129 -2.53 18.27 -6.84
N ASN A 130 -1.27 17.87 -6.98
CA ASN A 130 -0.92 16.46 -7.15
C ASN A 130 -1.39 15.56 -5.99
N ALA A 131 -1.33 16.04 -4.75
CA ALA A 131 -1.78 15.29 -3.58
C ALA A 131 -3.30 14.99 -3.62
N SER A 132 -4.09 16.00 -4.00
CA SER A 132 -5.54 15.93 -4.17
C SER A 132 -5.92 14.99 -5.32
N LYS A 133 -5.28 15.14 -6.50
CA LYS A 133 -5.40 14.19 -7.63
C LYS A 133 -5.12 12.74 -7.23
N ASN A 134 -4.05 12.52 -6.48
CA ASN A 134 -3.64 11.19 -6.04
C ASN A 134 -4.69 10.60 -5.08
N ALA A 135 -5.12 11.36 -4.07
CA ALA A 135 -6.16 10.95 -3.13
C ALA A 135 -7.48 10.62 -3.84
N PHE A 136 -7.90 11.47 -4.78
CA PHE A 136 -9.11 11.26 -5.59
C PHE A 136 -9.08 9.93 -6.34
N LYS A 137 -7.95 9.62 -7.01
CA LYS A 137 -7.76 8.33 -7.70
C LYS A 137 -7.85 7.14 -6.74
N LYS A 138 -7.27 7.26 -5.54
CA LYS A 138 -7.34 6.18 -4.53
C LYS A 138 -8.75 5.97 -4.02
N VAL A 139 -9.50 7.03 -3.75
CA VAL A 139 -10.92 6.91 -3.35
C VAL A 139 -11.76 6.31 -4.48
N ALA A 140 -11.49 6.67 -5.75
CA ALA A 140 -12.14 6.03 -6.89
C ALA A 140 -11.84 4.52 -6.96
N ALA A 141 -10.59 4.11 -6.70
CA ALA A 141 -10.23 2.70 -6.59
C ALA A 141 -10.94 2.01 -5.41
N LEU A 142 -11.02 2.65 -4.24
CA LEU A 142 -11.79 2.13 -3.09
C LEU A 142 -13.25 1.87 -3.47
N ARG A 143 -13.92 2.84 -4.13
CA ARG A 143 -15.33 2.67 -4.57
C ARG A 143 -15.51 1.48 -5.49
N LYS A 144 -14.58 1.31 -6.43
CA LYS A 144 -14.64 0.26 -7.45
C LYS A 144 -14.42 -1.13 -6.85
N ARG A 145 -13.42 -1.27 -5.99
CA ARG A 145 -12.92 -2.58 -5.52
C ARG A 145 -13.46 -3.01 -4.16
N LYS A 146 -13.94 -2.04 -3.39
CA LYS A 146 -14.55 -2.21 -2.08
C LYS A 146 -13.70 -2.99 -1.05
N PRO A 147 -12.37 -2.74 -0.90
CA PRO A 147 -11.62 -3.36 0.18
C PRO A 147 -12.16 -2.90 1.54
N PRO A 148 -12.40 -3.81 2.49
CA PRO A 148 -12.92 -3.44 3.81
C PRO A 148 -11.91 -2.67 4.67
N PHE A 149 -10.62 -2.70 4.32
CA PHE A 149 -9.56 -2.06 5.09
C PHE A 149 -8.64 -1.21 4.22
N LEU A 150 -8.30 -0.03 4.72
CA LEU A 150 -7.25 0.84 4.20
C LEU A 150 -6.16 1.01 5.25
N TRP A 151 -4.90 0.88 4.84
CA TRP A 151 -3.75 1.12 5.68
C TRP A 151 -2.81 2.14 5.03
N LEU A 152 -2.49 3.21 5.74
CA LEU A 152 -1.56 4.24 5.30
C LEU A 152 -0.28 4.16 6.12
N VAL A 153 0.87 4.03 5.45
CA VAL A 153 2.16 3.78 6.10
C VAL A 153 3.21 4.81 5.72
N GLY A 154 3.72 5.51 6.72
CA GLY A 154 4.83 6.44 6.64
C GLY A 154 6.13 5.87 7.22
N PRO A 155 7.20 6.69 7.27
CA PRO A 155 8.45 6.32 7.93
C PRO A 155 8.26 6.17 9.44
N ASP A 156 9.20 5.45 10.07
CA ASP A 156 9.30 5.29 11.54
C ASP A 156 8.02 4.76 12.19
N ARG A 157 7.35 3.82 11.52
CA ARG A 157 6.08 3.20 11.96
C ARG A 157 4.96 4.23 12.19
N TYR A 158 4.99 5.36 11.48
CA TYR A 158 3.87 6.28 11.46
C TYR A 158 2.76 5.75 10.57
N GLU A 159 1.63 5.36 11.17
CA GLU A 159 0.63 4.56 10.49
C GLU A 159 -0.79 4.96 10.87
N GLN A 160 -1.71 4.84 9.91
CA GLN A 160 -3.13 5.02 10.14
C GLN A 160 -3.88 3.88 9.44
N ALA A 161 -4.67 3.12 10.20
CA ALA A 161 -5.54 2.08 9.67
C ALA A 161 -7.00 2.51 9.78
N PHE A 162 -7.77 2.15 8.76
CA PHE A 162 -9.18 2.48 8.66
C PHE A 162 -10.00 1.26 8.25
N ARG A 163 -11.12 1.08 8.94
CA ARG A 163 -12.23 0.30 8.42
C ARG A 163 -12.96 1.16 7.41
N VAL A 164 -13.28 0.56 6.27
CA VAL A 164 -13.91 1.22 5.14
C VAL A 164 -15.29 0.62 4.93
N ASP A 165 -16.33 1.42 5.11
CA ASP A 165 -17.71 1.02 4.82
C ASP A 165 -18.23 1.83 3.62
N TYR A 166 -19.05 1.18 2.80
CA TYR A 166 -19.51 1.68 1.51
C TYR A 166 -21.01 1.90 1.55
N GLU A 167 -21.44 3.16 1.39
CA GLU A 167 -22.84 3.56 1.42
C GLU A 167 -23.41 3.75 0.02
N ASP A 168 -24.74 3.86 -0.05
CA ASP A 168 -25.44 4.24 -1.28
C ASP A 168 -25.01 5.62 -1.78
N GLY A 169 -25.12 5.84 -3.09
CA GLY A 169 -24.65 7.08 -3.72
C GLY A 169 -23.12 7.19 -3.81
N GLY A 170 -22.38 6.14 -3.45
CA GLY A 170 -20.92 6.08 -3.59
C GLY A 170 -20.16 6.80 -2.47
N ARG A 171 -20.84 7.17 -1.38
CA ARG A 171 -20.16 7.65 -0.17
C ARG A 171 -19.38 6.51 0.49
N ILE A 172 -18.24 6.86 1.05
CA ILE A 172 -17.40 5.95 1.84
C ILE A 172 -17.20 6.57 3.23
N THR A 173 -17.31 5.76 4.27
CA THR A 173 -16.90 6.14 5.63
C THR A 173 -15.60 5.45 5.98
N MET A 174 -14.68 6.21 6.60
CA MET A 174 -13.38 5.72 7.02
C MET A 174 -13.25 5.88 8.54
N ALA A 175 -13.50 4.80 9.28
CA ALA A 175 -13.38 4.79 10.73
C ALA A 175 -11.97 4.34 11.14
N ALA A 176 -11.28 5.16 11.93
CA ALA A 176 -9.96 4.78 12.45
C ALA A 176 -10.09 3.49 13.30
N MET A 177 -9.12 2.60 13.15
CA MET A 177 -9.10 1.30 13.85
C MET A 177 -7.69 0.98 14.36
N PRO A 178 -7.57 0.14 15.40
CA PRO A 178 -6.30 -0.42 15.82
C PRO A 178 -5.65 -1.27 14.71
N LEU A 179 -4.32 -1.29 14.66
CA LEU A 179 -3.56 -2.06 13.65
C LEU A 179 -3.75 -3.57 13.82
N GLU A 180 -3.97 -4.02 15.05
CA GLU A 180 -4.20 -5.42 15.40
C GLU A 180 -5.39 -6.01 14.66
N ALA A 181 -6.37 -5.19 14.29
CA ALA A 181 -7.52 -5.64 13.53
C ALA A 181 -7.19 -5.95 12.05
N LEU A 182 -5.96 -5.69 11.59
CA LEU A 182 -5.42 -6.19 10.32
C LEU A 182 -4.85 -7.61 10.42
N ASN A 183 -4.79 -8.23 11.60
CA ASN A 183 -4.23 -9.57 11.78
C ASN A 183 -5.01 -10.64 11.00
N TYR A 184 -4.27 -11.59 10.42
CA TYR A 184 -4.83 -12.73 9.67
C TYR A 184 -5.80 -13.58 10.49
N GLN A 185 -5.58 -13.69 11.81
CA GLN A 185 -6.48 -14.44 12.70
C GLN A 185 -7.91 -13.88 12.72
N HIS A 186 -8.09 -12.56 12.62
CA HIS A 186 -9.42 -11.96 12.57
C HIS A 186 -10.15 -12.26 11.26
N PHE A 187 -9.41 -12.46 10.18
CA PHE A 187 -9.96 -12.91 8.91
C PHE A 187 -10.43 -14.37 8.99
N GLU A 188 -9.63 -15.26 9.60
CA GLU A 188 -10.00 -16.67 9.75
C GLU A 188 -11.21 -16.88 10.66
N MET A 189 -11.34 -16.11 11.76
CA MET A 189 -12.52 -16.16 12.63
C MET A 189 -13.83 -15.72 11.94
N GLY A 190 -13.75 -14.93 10.86
CA GLY A 190 -14.93 -14.52 10.09
C GLY A 190 -15.34 -15.52 9.00
N ARG A 191 -14.64 -16.66 8.86
CA ARG A 191 -14.94 -17.73 7.89
C ARG A 191 -15.68 -18.93 8.50
N THR A 192 -15.72 -19.03 9.83
CA THR A 192 -16.49 -20.03 10.59
C THR A 192 -17.89 -19.52 10.90
#